data_AF-A0A4Y4BBZ8-F1
#
_entry.id   AF-A0A4Y4BBZ8-F1
#
_cell.length_a   1.000
_cell.length_b   1.000
_cell.length_c   1.000
_cell.angle_alpha   90.00
_cell.angle_beta   90.00
_cell.angle_gamma   90.00
#
_symmetry.space_group_name_H-M   'P 1'
#
loop_
_entity.id
_entity.type
_entity.pdbx_description
1 polymer ?
#
loop_
_entity_poly.entity_id
_entity_poly.type
_entity_poly.pdbx_seq_one_letter_code
_entity_poly.pdbx_strand_id
1 'polypeptide(L)'
;MTIMEIPAEARAAVRARRRKEIDELDYRRELRRLGERGYTQTQIAGWLGIAQPSVTSALKTAAKVSLPAEGFSGATPYEICQRYAAGFVDRAQLVDELSRWQYVPRGTTSGPLDDLIVDPPGSWAEVEQAAYAGLIGDDIYEEVFERRHPRAAAV
;
A
#
# COMPACT_ATOMS: atom_id res chain seq x y z
N MET A 1 22.92 -2.34 -1.12
CA MET A 1 22.80 -0.87 -0.97
C MET A 1 22.51 -0.62 0.50
N THR A 2 23.38 0.09 1.19
CA THR A 2 23.31 0.29 2.65
C THR A 2 21.98 0.95 3.02
N ILE A 3 21.16 0.28 3.83
CA ILE A 3 20.04 0.91 4.54
C ILE A 3 20.68 2.08 5.28
N MET A 4 20.42 3.30 4.82
CA MET A 4 20.81 4.50 5.57
C MET A 4 20.09 4.39 6.91
N GLU A 5 20.83 4.06 7.97
CA GLU A 5 20.25 3.96 9.30
C GLU A 5 19.61 5.30 9.64
N ILE A 6 18.28 5.31 9.75
CA ILE A 6 17.54 6.52 10.07
C ILE A 6 17.93 6.91 11.50
N PRO A 7 18.52 8.10 11.71
CA PRO A 7 18.90 8.57 13.04
C PRO A 7 17.70 8.53 13.98
N ALA A 8 17.92 8.19 15.25
CA ALA A 8 16.84 7.96 16.21
C ALA A 8 15.89 9.18 16.31
N GLU A 9 16.46 10.38 16.27
CA GLU A 9 15.76 11.67 16.26
C GLU A 9 14.88 11.88 15.02
N ALA A 10 15.23 11.29 13.87
CA ALA A 10 14.47 11.41 12.63
C ALA A 10 13.34 10.38 12.50
N ARG A 11 13.36 9.29 13.29
CA ARG A 11 12.37 8.19 13.20
C ARG A 11 10.94 8.67 13.41
N ALA A 12 10.72 9.57 14.36
CA ALA A 12 9.41 10.16 14.62
C ALA A 12 8.89 10.95 13.41
N ALA A 13 9.75 11.76 12.79
CA ALA A 13 9.40 12.54 11.60
C ALA A 13 9.12 11.64 10.39
N VAL A 14 9.93 10.60 10.17
CA VAL A 14 9.71 9.62 9.09
C VAL A 14 8.38 8.90 9.28
N ARG A 15 8.07 8.44 10.50
CA ARG A 15 6.78 7.80 10.79
C ARG A 15 5.62 8.77 10.59
N ALA A 16 5.74 10.02 11.04
CA ALA A 16 4.70 11.03 10.86
C ALA A 16 4.45 11.32 9.37
N ARG A 17 5.51 11.39 8.55
CA ARG A 17 5.38 11.55 7.09
C ARG A 17 4.63 10.38 6.46
N ARG A 18 5.02 9.13 6.79
CA ARG A 18 4.35 7.92 6.29
C ARG A 18 2.87 7.90 6.70
N ARG A 19 2.56 8.27 7.95
CA ARG A 19 1.18 8.39 8.42
C ARG A 19 0.37 9.40 7.61
N LYS A 20 0.94 10.58 7.36
CA LYS A 20 0.29 11.61 6.54
C LYS A 20 -0.03 11.11 5.12
N GLU A 21 0.87 10.35 4.50
CA GLU A 21 0.66 9.77 3.17
C GLU A 21 -0.49 8.76 3.16
N ILE A 22 -0.61 7.92 4.20
CA ILE A 22 -1.72 6.98 4.38
C ILE A 22 -3.04 7.70 4.70
N ASP A 23 -3.04 8.68 5.62
CA ASP A 23 -4.24 9.43 5.99
C ASP A 23 -4.83 10.18 4.77
N GLU A 24 -3.97 10.72 3.91
CA GLU A 24 -4.37 11.34 2.65
C GLU A 24 -4.96 10.33 1.66
N LEU A 25 -4.42 9.12 1.60
CA LEU A 25 -4.97 8.03 0.79
C LEU A 25 -6.36 7.61 1.30
N ASP A 26 -6.49 7.42 2.61
CA ASP A 26 -7.75 7.02 3.25
C ASP A 26 -8.80 8.13 3.12
N TYR A 27 -8.42 9.41 3.23
CA TYR A 27 -9.28 10.55 2.91
C TYR A 27 -9.86 10.48 1.49
N ARG A 28 -9.03 10.17 0.49
CA ARG A 28 -9.50 10.01 -0.89
C ARG A 28 -10.45 8.82 -1.05
N ARG A 29 -10.26 7.74 -0.28
CA ARG A 29 -11.19 6.60 -0.30
C ARG A 29 -12.53 6.94 0.33
N GLU A 30 -12.55 7.69 1.41
CA GLU A 30 -13.81 8.19 1.99
C GLU A 30 -14.54 9.12 1.02
N LEU A 31 -13.82 10.02 0.35
CA LEU A 31 -14.38 10.83 -0.73
C LEU A 31 -14.99 9.99 -1.85
N ARG A 32 -14.31 8.93 -2.28
CA ARG A 32 -14.82 8.00 -3.29
C ARG A 32 -16.14 7.38 -2.83
N ARG A 33 -16.18 6.87 -1.59
CA ARG A 33 -17.40 6.28 -0.98
C ARG A 33 -18.54 7.30 -0.89
N LEU A 34 -18.26 8.56 -0.56
CA LEU A 34 -19.25 9.63 -0.55
C LEU A 34 -19.81 9.90 -1.96
N GLY A 35 -18.95 9.91 -2.97
CA GLY A 35 -19.36 10.06 -4.37
C GLY A 35 -20.26 8.91 -4.86
N GLU A 36 -19.98 7.68 -4.43
CA GLU A 36 -20.78 6.49 -4.76
C GLU A 36 -22.15 6.46 -4.07
N ARG A 37 -22.32 7.18 -2.94
CA ARG A 37 -23.56 7.26 -2.16
C ARG A 37 -24.56 8.32 -2.65
N GLY A 38 -24.24 9.06 -3.72
CA GLY A 38 -25.16 10.01 -4.36
C GLY A 38 -25.37 11.35 -3.64
N TYR A 39 -24.46 11.72 -2.73
CA TYR A 39 -24.52 13.04 -2.07
C TYR A 39 -24.19 14.18 -3.04
N THR A 40 -24.80 15.34 -2.82
CA THR A 40 -24.50 16.54 -3.62
C THR A 40 -23.14 17.13 -3.24
N GLN A 41 -22.49 17.82 -4.18
CA GLN A 41 -21.21 18.49 -3.91
C GLN A 41 -21.31 19.54 -2.80
N THR A 42 -22.46 20.21 -2.65
CA THR A 42 -22.70 21.19 -1.60
C THR A 42 -22.74 20.53 -0.22
N GLN A 43 -23.36 19.36 -0.09
CA GLN A 43 -23.36 18.60 1.17
C GLN A 43 -21.94 18.15 1.54
N ILE A 44 -21.21 17.58 0.57
CA ILE A 44 -19.83 17.13 0.77
C ILE A 44 -18.92 18.31 1.15
N ALA A 45 -19.04 19.45 0.46
CA ALA A 45 -18.32 20.68 0.79
C ALA A 45 -18.58 21.14 2.23
N GLY A 46 -19.86 21.11 2.65
CA GLY A 46 -20.28 21.48 3.99
C GLY A 46 -19.70 20.57 5.08
N TRP A 47 -19.67 19.25 4.87
CA TRP A 47 -19.10 18.30 5.84
C TRP A 47 -17.58 18.39 5.93
N LEU A 48 -16.90 18.62 4.81
CA LEU A 48 -15.44 18.66 4.75
C LEU A 48 -14.85 20.05 5.04
N GLY A 49 -15.67 21.09 5.11
CA GLY A 49 -15.22 22.46 5.33
C GLY A 49 -14.39 23.03 4.17
N ILE A 50 -14.61 22.55 2.95
CA ILE A 50 -13.89 22.99 1.74
C ILE A 50 -14.80 23.70 0.75
N ALA A 51 -14.21 24.49 -0.15
CA ALA A 51 -14.97 25.14 -1.21
C ALA A 51 -15.60 24.09 -2.17
N GLN A 52 -16.84 24.32 -2.60
CA GLN A 52 -17.55 23.42 -3.52
C GLN A 52 -16.77 23.11 -4.82
N PRO A 53 -16.08 24.07 -5.47
CA PRO A 53 -15.25 23.75 -6.64
C PRO A 53 -14.14 22.73 -6.35
N SER A 54 -13.58 22.75 -5.14
CA SER A 54 -12.55 21.80 -4.69
C SER A 54 -13.10 20.38 -4.54
N VAL A 55 -14.40 20.23 -4.24
CA VAL A 55 -15.05 18.90 -4.16
C VAL A 55 -15.06 18.22 -5.52
N THR A 56 -15.31 18.95 -6.62
CA THR A 56 -15.36 18.36 -7.96
C THR A 56 -14.02 17.73 -8.35
N SER A 57 -12.91 18.45 -8.15
CA SER A 57 -11.58 17.92 -8.44
C SER A 57 -11.21 16.79 -7.49
N ALA A 58 -11.53 16.92 -6.20
CA ALA A 58 -11.26 15.90 -5.20
C ALA A 58 -11.99 14.58 -5.52
N LEU A 59 -13.28 14.62 -5.90
CA LEU A 59 -14.06 13.44 -6.30
C LEU A 59 -13.48 12.76 -7.57
N LYS A 60 -13.06 13.55 -8.56
CA LYS A 60 -12.41 13.00 -9.78
C LYS A 60 -11.11 12.28 -9.47
N THR A 61 -10.32 12.80 -8.54
CA THR A 61 -9.09 12.15 -8.08
C THR A 61 -9.41 10.90 -7.25
N ALA A 62 -10.36 11.00 -6.32
CA ALA A 62 -10.82 9.91 -5.46
C ALA A 62 -11.35 8.71 -6.24
N ALA A 63 -12.07 8.94 -7.36
CA ALA A 63 -12.61 7.87 -8.20
C ALA A 63 -11.53 6.93 -8.78
N LYS A 64 -10.27 7.37 -8.87
CA LYS A 64 -9.14 6.58 -9.37
C LYS A 64 -8.43 5.79 -8.28
N VAL A 65 -8.75 6.02 -7.01
CA VAL A 65 -8.06 5.38 -5.89
C VAL A 65 -8.61 3.98 -5.69
N SER A 66 -7.73 2.97 -5.77
CA SER A 66 -8.08 1.57 -5.47
C SER A 66 -8.51 1.43 -4.01
N LEU A 67 -9.58 0.65 -3.77
CA LEU A 67 -10.03 0.30 -2.43
C LEU A 67 -9.28 -0.97 -1.95
N PRO A 68 -9.05 -1.14 -0.64
CA PRO A 68 -8.51 -2.38 -0.10
C PRO A 68 -9.41 -3.57 -0.46
N ALA A 69 -8.79 -4.71 -0.73
CA ALA A 69 -9.53 -5.97 -0.85
C ALA A 69 -10.14 -6.35 0.50
N GLU A 70 -11.26 -7.08 0.48
CA GLU A 70 -11.94 -7.48 1.72
C GLU A 70 -10.99 -8.29 2.62
N GLY A 71 -10.97 -7.92 3.91
CA GLY A 71 -10.08 -8.51 4.89
C GLY A 71 -8.63 -8.01 4.82
N PHE A 72 -8.25 -7.14 3.89
CA PHE A 72 -6.89 -6.58 3.82
C PHE A 72 -6.85 -5.12 4.22
N SER A 73 -5.72 -4.70 4.79
CA SER A 73 -5.51 -3.32 5.19
C SER A 73 -5.22 -2.41 4.01
N GLY A 74 -4.68 -2.93 2.89
CA GLY A 74 -4.33 -2.15 1.71
C GLY A 74 -4.84 -2.73 0.40
N ALA A 75 -4.80 -1.91 -0.67
CA ALA A 75 -5.18 -2.35 -2.01
C ALA A 75 -4.06 -3.11 -2.72
N THR A 76 -2.81 -3.00 -2.25
CA THR A 76 -1.66 -3.75 -2.76
C THR A 76 -0.73 -4.19 -1.62
N PRO A 77 0.12 -5.21 -1.83
CA PRO A 77 1.17 -5.61 -0.88
C PRO A 77 2.07 -4.45 -0.45
N TYR A 78 2.45 -3.57 -1.39
CA TYR A 78 3.27 -2.39 -1.07
C TYR A 78 2.54 -1.47 -0.08
N GLU A 79 1.24 -1.23 -0.30
CA GLU A 79 0.42 -0.39 0.57
C GLU A 79 0.24 -0.99 1.97
N ILE A 80 0.11 -2.31 2.08
CA ILE A 80 0.09 -3.02 3.37
C ILE A 80 1.41 -2.77 4.12
N CYS A 81 2.54 -2.87 3.42
CA CYS A 81 3.85 -2.54 3.99
C CYS A 81 3.97 -1.07 4.41
N GLN A 82 3.43 -0.13 3.62
CA GLN A 82 3.40 1.29 4.00
C GLN A 82 2.60 1.52 5.29
N ARG A 83 1.46 0.83 5.45
CA ARG A 83 0.66 0.91 6.70
C ARG A 83 1.39 0.35 7.90
N TYR A 84 2.10 -0.78 7.76
CA TYR A 84 2.97 -1.30 8.81
C TYR A 84 4.04 -0.27 9.19
N ALA A 85 4.71 0.29 8.19
CA ALA A 85 5.77 1.28 8.37
C ALA A 85 5.29 2.61 8.98
N ALA A 86 4.00 2.93 8.82
CA ALA A 86 3.30 4.03 9.49
C ALA A 86 2.76 3.65 10.89
N GLY A 87 2.74 2.35 11.21
CA GLY A 87 2.25 1.77 12.46
C GLY A 87 0.73 1.75 12.58
N PHE A 88 0.01 1.56 11.46
CA PHE A 88 -1.42 1.24 11.43
C PHE A 88 -1.70 -0.26 11.45
N VAL A 89 -0.72 -1.06 11.02
CA VAL A 89 -0.75 -2.52 10.98
C VAL A 89 0.42 -3.02 11.82
N ASP A 90 0.20 -4.03 12.65
CA ASP A 90 1.28 -4.65 13.42
C ASP A 90 2.01 -5.74 12.61
N ARG A 91 3.10 -6.29 13.16
CA ARG A 91 3.89 -7.31 12.47
C ARG A 91 3.10 -8.59 12.21
N ALA A 92 2.25 -9.02 13.14
CA ALA A 92 1.51 -10.27 13.01
C ALA A 92 0.47 -10.17 11.89
N GLN A 93 -0.25 -9.05 11.85
CA GLN A 93 -1.21 -8.75 10.80
C GLN A 93 -0.53 -8.53 9.44
N LEU A 94 0.61 -7.84 9.39
CA LEU A 94 1.39 -7.68 8.16
C LEU A 94 1.76 -9.05 7.57
N VAL A 95 2.34 -9.93 8.39
CA VAL A 95 2.78 -11.24 7.92
C VAL A 95 1.59 -12.08 7.48
N ASP A 96 0.48 -12.09 8.23
CA ASP A 96 -0.75 -12.77 7.82
C ASP A 96 -1.26 -12.29 6.45
N GLU A 97 -1.46 -10.98 6.30
CA GLU A 97 -1.97 -10.36 5.08
C GLU A 97 -1.07 -10.67 3.88
N LEU A 98 0.25 -10.46 4.00
CA LEU A 98 1.17 -10.74 2.90
C LEU A 98 1.29 -12.24 2.59
N SER A 99 1.12 -13.12 3.57
CA SER A 99 1.20 -14.57 3.36
C SER A 99 -0.01 -15.09 2.58
N ARG A 100 -1.22 -14.58 2.86
CA ARG A 100 -2.45 -15.02 2.17
C ARG A 100 -2.81 -14.21 0.92
N TRP A 101 -2.07 -13.14 0.62
CA TRP A 101 -2.29 -12.33 -0.57
C TRP A 101 -2.20 -13.19 -1.85
N GLN A 102 -3.16 -13.00 -2.77
CA GLN A 102 -3.15 -13.68 -4.06
C GLN A 102 -2.30 -12.87 -5.04
N TYR A 103 -0.99 -13.15 -5.07
CA TYR A 103 -0.07 -12.38 -5.91
C TYR A 103 -0.33 -12.59 -7.38
N VAL A 104 -0.39 -11.49 -8.12
CA VAL A 104 -0.44 -11.50 -9.58
C VAL A 104 0.93 -11.98 -10.09
N PRO A 105 0.97 -12.90 -11.08
CA PRO A 105 2.22 -13.26 -11.73
C PRO A 105 2.95 -12.02 -12.25
N ARG A 106 4.28 -12.05 -12.20
CA ARG A 106 5.11 -11.00 -12.79
C ARG A 106 4.82 -10.84 -14.28
N GLY A 107 5.06 -9.64 -14.80
CA GLY A 107 4.97 -9.42 -16.24
C GLY A 107 5.97 -10.30 -16.99
N THR A 108 5.53 -11.06 -17.99
CA THR A 108 6.42 -11.83 -18.88
C THR A 108 6.53 -11.13 -20.23
N THR A 109 7.74 -10.83 -20.68
CA THR A 109 8.01 -10.38 -22.06
C THR A 109 8.20 -11.59 -22.98
N SER A 110 7.60 -11.55 -24.17
CA SER A 110 7.88 -12.53 -25.25
C SER A 110 8.90 -11.99 -26.28
N GLY A 111 9.78 -11.05 -25.92
CA GLY A 111 10.66 -10.35 -26.86
C GLY A 111 12.05 -10.00 -26.32
N PRO A 112 13.04 -9.74 -27.20
CA PRO A 112 14.48 -9.68 -26.88
C PRO A 112 14.97 -8.35 -26.25
N LEU A 113 14.07 -7.47 -25.80
CA LEU A 113 14.43 -6.24 -25.06
C LEU A 113 13.91 -6.35 -23.64
N ASP A 114 14.80 -6.65 -22.70
CA ASP A 114 14.50 -7.08 -21.31
C ASP A 114 14.39 -5.92 -20.31
N ASP A 115 14.60 -4.67 -20.75
CA ASP A 115 14.84 -3.53 -19.85
C ASP A 115 13.56 -2.80 -19.37
N LEU A 116 12.36 -3.30 -19.70
CA LEU A 116 11.10 -2.58 -19.43
C LEU A 116 10.00 -3.46 -18.81
N ILE A 117 10.35 -4.44 -17.98
CA ILE A 117 9.36 -5.19 -17.20
C ILE A 117 8.79 -4.27 -16.12
N VAL A 118 7.59 -3.74 -16.36
CA VAL A 118 6.78 -3.09 -15.32
C VAL A 118 5.89 -4.16 -14.71
N ASP A 119 6.23 -4.60 -13.51
CA ASP A 119 5.43 -5.58 -12.78
C ASP A 119 4.05 -5.00 -12.42
N PRO A 120 2.96 -5.76 -12.62
CA PRO A 120 1.61 -5.27 -12.32
C PRO A 120 1.43 -5.06 -10.80
N PRO A 121 0.56 -4.13 -10.38
CA PRO A 121 0.15 -4.00 -8.99
C PRO A 121 -0.43 -5.32 -8.46
N GLY A 122 -0.11 -5.66 -7.22
CA GLY A 122 -0.47 -6.92 -6.59
C GLY A 122 0.51 -8.06 -6.82
N SER A 123 1.65 -7.82 -7.50
CA SER A 123 2.71 -8.83 -7.70
C SER A 123 3.69 -8.87 -6.53
N TRP A 124 4.50 -9.94 -6.44
CA TRP A 124 5.52 -10.07 -5.39
C TRP A 124 6.60 -8.97 -5.45
N ALA A 125 6.80 -8.35 -6.62
CA ALA A 125 7.72 -7.24 -6.81
C ALA A 125 7.43 -6.05 -5.87
N GLU A 126 6.18 -5.86 -5.46
CA GLU A 126 5.80 -4.84 -4.48
C GLU A 126 6.31 -5.14 -3.07
N VAL A 127 6.46 -6.41 -2.70
CA VAL A 127 7.05 -6.80 -1.40
C VAL A 127 8.56 -6.57 -1.42
N GLU A 128 9.22 -6.93 -2.52
CA GLU A 128 10.64 -6.62 -2.73
C GLU A 128 10.90 -5.12 -2.74
N GLN A 129 10.07 -4.35 -3.46
CA GLN A 129 10.14 -2.90 -3.46
C GLN A 129 9.98 -2.32 -2.05
N ALA A 130 9.08 -2.87 -1.23
CA ALA A 130 8.89 -2.46 0.14
C ALA A 130 10.13 -2.73 1.02
N ALA A 131 10.81 -3.86 0.82
CA ALA A 131 12.07 -4.17 1.49
C ALA A 131 13.18 -3.18 1.06
N TYR A 132 13.34 -2.95 -0.25
CA TYR A 132 14.30 -1.95 -0.77
C TYR A 132 14.03 -0.53 -0.26
N ALA A 133 12.75 -0.17 -0.08
CA ALA A 133 12.35 1.12 0.46
C ALA A 133 12.45 1.23 2.01
N GLY A 134 12.86 0.16 2.70
CA GLY A 134 12.95 0.12 4.16
C GLY A 134 11.58 0.29 4.84
N LEU A 135 10.51 -0.22 4.22
CA LEU A 135 9.18 -0.31 4.84
C LEU A 135 9.06 -1.56 5.71
N ILE A 136 9.75 -2.63 5.32
CA ILE A 136 9.87 -3.90 6.05
C ILE A 136 11.36 -4.27 6.16
N GLY A 137 11.70 -5.05 7.19
CA GLY A 137 13.04 -5.62 7.34
C GLY A 137 13.17 -6.95 6.61
N ASP A 138 14.42 -7.39 6.41
CA ASP A 138 14.74 -8.67 5.78
C ASP A 138 14.12 -9.85 6.53
N ASP A 139 14.03 -9.77 7.88
CA ASP A 139 13.39 -10.80 8.72
C ASP A 139 11.91 -11.01 8.38
N ILE A 140 11.18 -9.93 8.12
CA ILE A 140 9.77 -9.99 7.73
C ILE A 140 9.65 -10.51 6.31
N TYR A 141 10.51 -10.05 5.39
CA TYR A 141 10.53 -10.51 4.02
C TYR A 141 10.74 -12.03 3.94
N GLU A 142 11.76 -12.53 4.65
CA GLU A 142 12.09 -13.96 4.71
C GLU A 142 10.95 -14.77 5.32
N GLU A 143 10.37 -14.33 6.44
CA GLU A 143 9.26 -15.05 7.08
C GLU A 143 8.04 -15.17 6.16
N VAL A 144 7.65 -14.09 5.48
CA VAL A 144 6.53 -14.13 4.52
C VAL A 144 6.87 -15.05 3.35
N PHE A 145 8.10 -15.00 2.85
CA PHE A 145 8.56 -15.87 1.77
C PHE A 145 8.50 -17.35 2.17
N GLU A 146 9.00 -17.72 3.36
CA GLU A 146 8.98 -19.08 3.87
C GLU A 146 7.56 -19.62 4.10
N ARG A 147 6.65 -18.80 4.63
CA ARG A 147 5.24 -19.19 4.81
C ARG A 147 4.55 -19.51 3.49
N ARG A 148 4.95 -18.83 2.40
CA ARG A 148 4.39 -19.04 1.06
C ARG A 148 5.08 -20.15 0.27
N HIS A 149 6.36 -20.37 0.54
CA HIS A 149 7.16 -21.42 -0.06
C HIS A 149 7.67 -22.37 1.04
N PRO A 150 6.77 -23.10 1.71
CA PRO A 150 7.19 -24.06 2.71
C PRO A 150 8.16 -25.02 2.02
N ARG A 151 9.40 -25.10 2.51
CA ARG A 151 10.34 -26.11 2.04
C ARG A 151 9.61 -27.44 2.10
N ALA A 152 9.48 -28.10 0.95
CA ALA A 152 9.02 -29.48 0.92
C ALA A 152 9.88 -30.22 1.94
N ALA A 153 9.28 -30.69 3.03
CA ALA A 153 9.98 -31.47 4.01
C ALA A 153 10.64 -32.62 3.26
N ALA A 154 11.97 -32.67 3.28
CA ALA A 154 12.70 -33.83 2.79
C ALA A 154 12.22 -35.01 3.66
N VAL A 155 11.41 -35.87 3.06
CA VAL A 155 11.00 -37.17 3.59
C VAL A 155 12.12 -38.15 3.31
#